data_AF-A0A150XWR6-F1
#
_entry.id   AF-A0A150XWR6-F1
#
_cell.length_a   1.000
_cell.length_b   1.000
_cell.length_c   1.000
_cell.angle_alpha   90.00
_cell.angle_beta   90.00
_cell.angle_gamma   90.00
#
_symmetry.space_group_name_H-M   'P 1'
#
loop_
_entity.id
_entity.type
_entity.pdbx_description
1 polymer ?
#
loop_
_entity_poly.entity_id
_entity_poly.type
_entity_poly.pdbx_seq_one_letter_code
_entity_poly.pdbx_strand_id
1 'polypeptide(L)'
;MVKVVFGMNGRLSKLYCLFVFIAFAMPVFGQMEEVIETETMIEWSESRPLEWKDYTYRRIRLKGSMALTKVKHSVKGYMRNGLPEFEIKVLFRKPHSWTSDTTNLDLLKHEQLHFDIAELYRRKIEHEIIKLQQSQEKNAVVYRAEISRILAEFNAYSRQYDRESNHGKHKLEQARWKQEVLNSLKVVQNK
;
A
#
# COMPACT_ATOMS: atom_id res chain seq x y z
N MET A 1 -71.66 -25.89 62.22
CA MET A 1 -70.56 -24.90 62.31
C MET A 1 -70.04 -24.68 60.89
N VAL A 2 -70.44 -23.61 60.19
CA VAL A 2 -69.62 -22.39 59.91
C VAL A 2 -68.42 -22.71 59.01
N LYS A 3 -68.14 -22.09 57.86
CA LYS A 3 -68.81 -21.15 56.93
C LYS A 3 -67.94 -21.12 55.66
N VAL A 4 -68.59 -21.17 54.49
CA VAL A 4 -68.44 -20.26 53.33
C VAL A 4 -67.06 -19.98 52.69
N VAL A 5 -66.95 -20.51 51.46
CA VAL A 5 -66.29 -20.09 50.21
C VAL A 5 -66.01 -18.58 50.05
N PHE A 6 -64.88 -18.21 49.42
CA PHE A 6 -64.88 -17.26 48.29
C PHE A 6 -63.57 -17.38 47.47
N GLY A 7 -63.72 -17.83 46.23
CA GLY A 7 -62.69 -17.75 45.20
C GLY A 7 -62.53 -16.32 44.71
N MET A 8 -61.29 -15.86 44.58
CA MET A 8 -60.96 -14.56 44.03
C MET A 8 -60.68 -14.66 42.53
N ASN A 9 -61.40 -13.79 41.82
CA ASN A 9 -61.35 -13.51 40.40
C ASN A 9 -59.99 -12.96 39.95
N GLY A 10 -59.64 -13.24 38.69
CA GLY A 10 -58.55 -12.56 37.99
C GLY A 10 -58.37 -13.07 36.56
N ARG A 11 -59.36 -12.79 35.69
CA ARG A 11 -59.28 -13.10 34.25
C ARG A 11 -58.11 -12.33 33.60
N LEU A 12 -57.26 -13.07 32.89
CA LEU A 12 -56.27 -12.55 31.94
C LEU A 12 -56.96 -11.70 30.86
N SER A 13 -56.40 -10.52 30.58
CA SER A 13 -56.65 -9.88 29.28
C SER A 13 -55.52 -8.94 28.86
N LYS A 14 -55.05 -9.18 27.62
CA LYS A 14 -54.38 -8.27 26.68
C LYS A 14 -52.88 -8.02 26.84
N LEU A 15 -52.13 -8.97 26.29
CA LEU A 15 -50.78 -8.80 25.76
C LEU A 15 -50.83 -7.85 24.54
N TYR A 16 -50.26 -6.65 24.66
CA TYR A 16 -49.91 -5.82 23.51
C TYR A 16 -48.40 -5.94 23.28
N CYS A 17 -47.99 -6.90 22.46
CA CYS A 17 -46.66 -6.88 21.87
C CYS A 17 -46.70 -5.94 20.66
N LEU A 18 -46.33 -4.68 20.89
CA LEU A 18 -46.04 -3.74 19.82
C LEU A 18 -44.73 -4.19 19.14
N PHE A 19 -44.84 -4.90 18.01
CA PHE A 19 -43.71 -5.16 17.12
C PHE A 19 -43.35 -3.84 16.42
N VAL A 20 -42.39 -3.10 16.97
CA VAL A 20 -41.72 -2.02 16.26
C VAL A 20 -40.70 -2.67 15.32
N PHE A 21 -41.06 -2.86 14.06
CA PHE A 21 -40.10 -3.13 13.00
C PHE A 21 -39.28 -1.85 12.76
N ILE A 22 -38.17 -1.70 13.49
CA ILE A 22 -37.12 -0.77 13.08
C ILE A 22 -36.43 -1.44 11.89
N ALA A 23 -36.82 -1.05 10.68
CA ALA A 23 -36.02 -1.31 9.50
C ALA A 23 -34.72 -0.52 9.65
N PHE A 24 -33.73 -1.13 10.30
CA PHE A 24 -32.38 -0.62 10.34
C PHE A 24 -31.82 -0.84 8.93
N ALA A 25 -32.07 0.11 8.05
CA ALA A 25 -31.36 0.23 6.79
C ALA A 25 -29.88 0.40 7.15
N MET A 26 -29.14 -0.70 7.17
CA MET A 26 -27.69 -0.61 7.29
C MET A 26 -27.21 0.17 6.06
N PRO A 27 -26.60 1.35 6.22
CA PRO A 27 -25.93 1.97 5.10
C PRO A 27 -24.83 1.01 4.66
N VAL A 28 -24.91 0.57 3.42
CA VAL A 28 -23.89 -0.21 2.71
C VAL A 28 -22.67 0.72 2.54
N PHE A 29 -21.90 0.91 3.62
CA PHE A 29 -20.57 1.51 3.60
C PHE A 29 -19.60 0.45 3.06
N GLY A 30 -19.68 0.14 1.77
CA GLY A 30 -18.84 -0.89 1.16
C GLY A 30 -18.25 -0.52 -0.20
N GLN A 31 -18.66 0.60 -0.81
CA GLN A 31 -18.29 0.92 -2.21
C GLN A 31 -17.64 2.30 -2.41
N MET A 32 -17.47 3.11 -1.36
CA MET A 32 -16.86 4.45 -1.50
C MET A 32 -15.35 4.50 -1.24
N GLU A 33 -14.74 3.47 -0.67
CA GLU A 33 -13.31 3.51 -0.29
C GLU A 33 -12.38 3.07 -1.44
N GLU A 34 -12.82 2.18 -2.32
CA GLU A 34 -12.02 1.66 -3.43
C GLU A 34 -11.83 2.67 -4.57
N VAL A 35 -12.83 3.52 -4.82
CA VAL A 35 -12.81 4.51 -5.93
C VAL A 35 -11.83 5.65 -5.65
N ILE A 36 -11.69 6.09 -4.38
CA ILE A 36 -10.78 7.19 -4.00
C ILE A 36 -9.31 6.75 -4.01
N GLU A 37 -9.00 5.49 -3.71
CA GLU A 37 -7.62 4.98 -3.76
C GLU A 37 -7.06 4.92 -5.19
N THR A 38 -7.89 4.66 -6.22
CA THR A 38 -7.38 4.48 -7.60
C THR A 38 -7.04 5.78 -8.32
N GLU A 39 -7.77 6.88 -8.08
CA GLU A 39 -7.46 8.18 -8.70
C GLU A 39 -6.21 8.85 -8.10
N THR A 40 -5.90 8.52 -6.85
CA THR A 40 -4.84 9.15 -6.05
C THR A 40 -3.51 8.39 -6.08
N MET A 41 -3.48 7.21 -6.69
CA MET A 41 -2.31 6.35 -6.77
C MET A 41 -1.92 6.09 -8.23
N ILE A 42 -0.63 5.93 -8.50
CA ILE A 42 -0.13 5.44 -9.79
C ILE A 42 0.62 4.15 -9.53
N GLU A 43 0.19 3.05 -10.14
CA GLU A 43 0.94 1.80 -10.09
C GLU A 43 2.19 1.89 -10.98
N TRP A 44 3.30 1.32 -10.51
CA TRP A 44 4.55 1.32 -11.26
C TRP A 44 4.36 0.61 -12.60
N SER A 45 4.82 1.26 -13.68
CA SER A 45 4.89 0.67 -15.00
C SER A 45 6.04 1.29 -15.76
N GLU A 46 6.80 0.45 -16.48
CA GLU A 46 7.87 0.90 -17.37
C GLU A 46 7.35 1.85 -18.47
N SER A 47 6.09 1.67 -18.90
CA SER A 47 5.47 2.50 -19.94
C SER A 47 4.86 3.82 -19.42
N ARG A 48 4.83 4.03 -18.10
CA ARG A 48 4.26 5.22 -17.46
C ARG A 48 5.22 5.80 -16.42
N PRO A 49 6.30 6.48 -16.85
CA PRO A 49 7.17 7.22 -15.94
C PRO A 49 6.40 8.38 -15.27
N LEU A 50 6.87 8.77 -14.08
CA LEU A 50 6.35 9.90 -13.33
C LEU A 50 6.67 11.22 -14.05
N GLU A 51 5.71 12.12 -14.02
CA GLU A 51 5.80 13.46 -14.57
C GLU A 51 5.53 14.48 -13.46
N TRP A 52 6.01 15.71 -13.60
CA TRP A 52 5.76 16.74 -12.58
C TRP A 52 4.27 17.02 -12.32
N LYS A 53 3.39 16.75 -13.29
CA LYS A 53 1.93 16.85 -13.12
C LYS A 53 1.36 15.83 -12.12
N ASP A 54 2.11 14.77 -11.80
CA ASP A 54 1.72 13.76 -10.82
C ASP A 54 2.03 14.22 -9.38
N TYR A 55 2.83 15.29 -9.21
CA TYR A 55 3.25 15.82 -7.92
C TYR A 55 2.43 17.04 -7.52
N THR A 56 2.21 17.19 -6.21
CA THR A 56 1.63 18.42 -5.67
C THR A 56 2.69 19.53 -5.62
N TYR A 57 2.47 20.66 -6.28
CA TYR A 57 3.36 21.81 -6.14
C TYR A 57 3.25 22.44 -4.75
N ARG A 58 4.39 22.72 -4.12
CA ARG A 58 4.48 23.42 -2.82
C ARG A 58 5.47 24.56 -2.89
N ARG A 59 5.00 25.77 -2.59
CA ARG A 59 5.88 26.94 -2.47
C ARG A 59 6.71 26.80 -1.19
N ILE A 60 8.03 26.63 -1.35
CA ILE A 60 8.98 26.53 -0.24
C ILE A 60 9.97 27.70 -0.35
N ARG A 61 10.23 28.37 0.78
CA ARG A 61 11.12 29.56 0.83
C ARG A 61 12.60 29.22 1.04
N LEU A 62 12.98 27.97 0.82
CA LEU A 62 14.36 27.50 0.92
C LEU A 62 15.06 27.61 -0.43
N LYS A 63 16.38 27.75 -0.41
CA LYS A 63 17.19 27.75 -1.64
C LYS A 63 17.28 26.34 -2.20
N GLY A 64 17.06 26.21 -3.51
CA GLY A 64 17.19 24.97 -4.27
C GLY A 64 15.87 24.26 -4.57
N SER A 65 15.87 23.46 -5.64
CA SER A 65 14.76 22.58 -6.00
C SER A 65 14.68 21.42 -5.02
N MET A 66 13.48 21.10 -4.54
CA MET A 66 13.21 20.02 -3.59
C MET A 66 11.99 19.24 -4.04
N ALA A 67 12.02 17.94 -3.87
CA ALA A 67 10.89 17.08 -4.12
C ALA A 67 10.86 15.91 -3.14
N LEU A 68 9.74 15.20 -3.13
CA LEU A 68 9.56 13.96 -2.40
C LEU A 68 8.61 13.05 -3.15
N THR A 69 9.05 11.82 -3.39
CA THR A 69 8.24 10.71 -3.92
C THR A 69 7.83 9.80 -2.78
N LYS A 70 6.52 9.72 -2.52
CA LYS A 70 5.97 8.79 -1.55
C LYS A 70 5.48 7.53 -2.25
N VAL A 71 6.08 6.39 -1.91
CA VAL A 71 5.70 5.07 -2.43
C VAL A 71 5.03 4.20 -1.35
N LYS A 72 4.12 3.33 -1.76
CA LYS A 72 3.47 2.26 -0.96
C LYS A 72 3.64 0.93 -1.68
N HIS A 73 4.23 -0.06 -1.00
CA HIS A 73 4.08 -1.47 -1.37
C HIS A 73 2.75 -1.96 -0.83
N SER A 74 1.75 -2.13 -1.70
CA SER A 74 0.49 -2.77 -1.36
C SER A 74 0.71 -4.28 -1.33
N VAL A 75 0.46 -4.94 -0.20
CA VAL A 75 0.67 -6.38 -0.02
C VAL A 75 -0.65 -7.00 0.39
N LYS A 76 -1.23 -7.82 -0.48
CA LYS A 76 -2.47 -8.58 -0.21
C LYS A 76 -2.13 -10.06 -0.16
N GLY A 77 -2.23 -10.66 1.02
CA GLY A 77 -1.96 -12.09 1.22
C GLY A 77 -3.24 -12.93 1.15
N TYR A 78 -3.15 -14.13 0.59
CA TYR A 78 -4.21 -15.13 0.53
C TYR A 78 -3.63 -16.54 0.58
N MET A 79 -4.49 -17.55 0.64
CA MET A 79 -4.08 -18.96 0.58
C MET A 79 -4.54 -19.56 -0.74
N ARG A 80 -3.65 -20.27 -1.43
CA ARG A 80 -4.00 -21.04 -2.65
C ARG A 80 -3.34 -22.41 -2.54
N ASN A 81 -4.14 -23.46 -2.74
CA ASN A 81 -3.68 -24.86 -2.65
C ASN A 81 -2.89 -25.20 -1.36
N GLY A 82 -3.28 -24.59 -0.24
CA GLY A 82 -2.63 -24.81 1.06
C GLY A 82 -1.29 -24.10 1.26
N LEU A 83 -0.87 -23.25 0.32
CA LEU A 83 0.32 -22.41 0.42
C LEU A 83 -0.06 -20.91 0.50
N PRO A 84 0.70 -20.11 1.27
CA PRO A 84 0.56 -18.65 1.24
C PRO A 84 0.93 -18.07 -0.13
N GLU A 85 0.13 -17.12 -0.58
CA GLU A 85 0.34 -16.34 -1.80
C GLU A 85 0.09 -14.86 -1.55
N PHE A 86 0.68 -14.02 -2.41
CA PHE A 86 0.61 -12.57 -2.25
C PHE A 86 0.47 -11.88 -3.59
N GLU A 87 -0.42 -10.91 -3.67
CA GLU A 87 -0.43 -9.89 -4.71
C GLU A 87 0.31 -8.67 -4.16
N ILE A 88 1.38 -8.24 -4.84
CA ILE A 88 2.19 -7.09 -4.42
C ILE A 88 2.26 -6.07 -5.54
N LYS A 89 1.85 -4.84 -5.22
CA LYS A 89 1.89 -3.68 -6.12
C LYS A 89 2.72 -2.55 -5.54
N VAL A 90 3.36 -1.78 -6.42
CA VAL A 90 4.16 -0.60 -6.05
C VAL A 90 3.40 0.64 -6.51
N LEU A 91 2.98 1.46 -5.56
CA LEU A 91 2.06 2.56 -5.77
C LEU A 91 2.71 3.88 -5.39
N PHE A 92 2.82 4.81 -6.35
CA PHE A 92 3.13 6.20 -6.10
C PHE A 92 1.90 6.91 -5.51
N ARG A 93 2.08 7.60 -4.38
CA ARG A 93 0.99 8.30 -3.66
C ARG A 93 0.98 9.78 -4.01
N LYS A 94 0.15 10.19 -4.98
CA LYS A 94 0.06 11.60 -5.42
C LYS A 94 -0.15 12.60 -4.26
N PRO A 95 -1.07 12.36 -3.29
CA PRO A 95 -1.34 13.36 -2.24
C PRO A 95 -0.17 13.59 -1.26
N HIS A 96 0.77 12.64 -1.22
CA HIS A 96 1.92 12.67 -0.31
C HIS A 96 3.23 12.98 -1.03
N SER A 97 3.18 13.15 -2.36
CA SER A 97 4.33 13.44 -3.19
C SER A 97 4.25 14.87 -3.68
N TRP A 98 5.36 15.60 -3.58
CA TRP A 98 5.36 17.04 -3.84
C TRP A 98 6.68 17.53 -4.42
N THR A 99 6.66 18.70 -5.06
CA THR A 99 7.86 19.40 -5.54
C THR A 99 7.76 20.91 -5.29
N SER A 100 8.89 21.58 -5.09
CA SER A 100 9.01 23.04 -5.09
C SER A 100 9.35 23.63 -6.47
N ASP A 101 9.64 22.76 -7.45
CA ASP A 101 10.11 23.14 -8.78
C ASP A 101 9.65 22.10 -9.82
N THR A 102 8.83 22.55 -10.77
CA THR A 102 8.29 21.73 -11.86
C THR A 102 9.12 21.80 -13.15
N THR A 103 10.29 22.44 -13.11
CA THR A 103 11.17 22.64 -14.27
C THR A 103 12.44 21.81 -14.19
N ASN A 104 12.86 21.41 -12.98
CA ASN A 104 14.10 20.66 -12.78
C ASN A 104 13.95 19.18 -13.17
N LEU A 105 14.35 18.83 -14.39
CA LEU A 105 14.25 17.45 -14.90
C LEU A 105 15.24 16.48 -14.25
N ASP A 106 16.38 16.97 -13.74
CA ASP A 106 17.35 16.11 -13.07
C ASP A 106 16.83 15.66 -11.70
N LEU A 107 16.13 16.55 -10.99
CA LEU A 107 15.39 16.21 -9.77
C LEU A 107 14.25 15.23 -10.07
N LEU A 108 13.51 15.38 -11.17
CA LEU A 108 12.45 14.41 -11.54
C LEU A 108 13.02 13.01 -11.76
N LYS A 109 14.17 12.90 -12.43
CA LYS A 109 14.86 11.62 -12.60
C LYS A 109 15.32 11.03 -11.27
N HIS A 110 15.74 11.89 -10.34
CA HIS A 110 16.13 11.45 -9.00
C HIS A 110 14.95 10.80 -8.28
N GLU A 111 13.82 11.49 -8.28
CA GLU A 111 12.55 11.06 -7.70
C GLU A 111 11.97 9.80 -8.37
N GLN A 112 12.03 9.71 -9.71
CA GLN A 112 11.64 8.51 -10.46
C GLN A 112 12.44 7.28 -10.00
N LEU A 113 13.74 7.43 -9.76
CA LEU A 113 14.56 6.27 -9.40
C LEU A 113 14.16 5.70 -8.03
N HIS A 114 13.64 6.50 -7.09
CA HIS A 114 13.07 5.96 -5.85
C HIS A 114 11.86 5.05 -6.12
N PHE A 115 11.05 5.37 -7.13
CA PHE A 115 9.93 4.53 -7.56
C PHE A 115 10.40 3.25 -8.25
N ASP A 116 11.44 3.34 -9.08
CA ASP A 116 12.07 2.18 -9.74
C ASP A 116 12.76 1.25 -8.74
N ILE A 117 13.40 1.80 -7.71
CA ILE A 117 13.97 1.04 -6.58
C ILE A 117 12.86 0.30 -5.83
N ALA A 118 11.71 0.93 -5.61
CA ALA A 118 10.58 0.27 -4.96
C ALA A 118 10.08 -0.94 -5.78
N GLU A 119 10.02 -0.81 -7.11
CA GLU A 119 9.72 -1.93 -8.01
C GLU A 119 10.77 -3.03 -7.97
N LEU A 120 12.06 -2.68 -7.98
CA LEU A 120 13.13 -3.67 -7.86
C LEU A 120 12.94 -4.54 -6.61
N TYR A 121 12.58 -3.90 -5.49
CA TYR A 121 12.35 -4.62 -4.24
C TYR A 121 11.03 -5.40 -4.22
N ARG A 122 9.99 -4.98 -4.94
CA ARG A 122 8.79 -5.80 -5.18
C ARG A 122 9.16 -7.11 -5.86
N ARG A 123 9.98 -7.06 -6.92
CA ARG A 123 10.45 -8.27 -7.63
C ARG A 123 11.31 -9.17 -6.74
N LYS A 124 12.16 -8.59 -5.88
CA LYS A 124 12.93 -9.35 -4.89
C LYS A 124 12.01 -10.09 -3.91
N ILE A 125 10.92 -9.45 -3.48
CA ILE A 125 9.93 -10.10 -2.62
C ILE A 125 9.26 -11.27 -3.35
N GLU A 126 8.80 -11.09 -4.59
CA GLU A 126 8.18 -12.17 -5.36
C GLU A 126 9.10 -13.38 -5.53
N HIS A 127 10.37 -13.14 -5.85
CA HIS A 127 11.36 -14.20 -5.96
C HIS A 127 11.54 -14.97 -4.64
N GLU A 128 11.54 -14.28 -3.49
CA GLU A 128 11.64 -14.95 -2.19
C GLU A 128 10.38 -15.74 -1.84
N ILE A 129 9.19 -15.22 -2.17
CA ILE A 129 7.92 -15.95 -2.03
C ILE A 129 7.95 -17.24 -2.84
N ILE A 130 8.41 -17.19 -4.09
CA ILE A 130 8.52 -18.37 -4.96
C ILE A 130 9.43 -19.43 -4.33
N LYS A 131 10.57 -19.05 -3.77
CA LYS A 131 11.47 -20.00 -3.09
C LYS A 131 10.80 -20.67 -1.89
N LEU A 132 10.10 -19.91 -1.05
CA LEU A 132 9.39 -20.45 0.11
C LEU A 132 8.29 -21.44 -0.32
N GLN A 133 7.62 -21.16 -1.43
CA GLN A 133 6.62 -22.07 -2.00
C GLN A 133 7.27 -23.34 -2.55
N GLN A 134 8.41 -23.22 -3.23
CA GLN A 134 9.20 -24.36 -3.71
C GLN A 134 9.70 -25.24 -2.55
N SER A 135 10.01 -24.65 -1.39
CA SER A 135 10.34 -25.40 -0.17
C SER A 135 9.12 -25.91 0.60
N GLN A 136 7.91 -25.77 0.04
CA GLN A 136 6.64 -26.17 0.66
C GLN A 136 6.40 -25.54 2.05
N GLU A 137 6.91 -24.33 2.27
CA GLU A 137 6.63 -23.57 3.49
C GLU A 137 5.16 -23.16 3.52
N LYS A 138 4.44 -23.54 4.58
CA LYS A 138 3.00 -23.31 4.76
C LYS A 138 2.70 -22.20 5.76
N ASN A 139 3.69 -21.82 6.56
CA ASN A 139 3.54 -20.83 7.61
C ASN A 139 3.61 -19.41 7.03
N ALA A 140 2.44 -18.78 6.88
CA ALA A 140 2.32 -17.40 6.41
C ALA A 140 3.13 -16.38 7.25
N VAL A 141 3.48 -16.69 8.51
CA VAL A 141 4.34 -15.82 9.34
C VAL A 141 5.75 -15.74 8.76
N VAL A 142 6.30 -16.83 8.22
CA VAL A 142 7.63 -16.86 7.60
C VAL A 142 7.66 -15.94 6.38
N TYR A 143 6.65 -16.04 5.51
CA TYR A 143 6.51 -15.14 4.35
C TYR A 143 6.43 -13.67 4.78
N ARG A 144 5.59 -13.34 5.77
CA ARG A 144 5.46 -11.96 6.26
C ARG A 144 6.76 -11.43 6.87
N ALA A 145 7.54 -12.28 7.53
CA ALA A 145 8.85 -11.92 8.06
C ALA A 145 9.83 -11.59 6.93
N GLU A 146 9.90 -12.42 5.89
CA GLU A 146 10.76 -12.17 4.72
C GLU A 146 10.35 -10.92 3.93
N ILE A 147 9.04 -10.73 3.70
CA ILE A 147 8.51 -9.51 3.07
C ILE A 147 8.94 -8.28 3.88
N SER A 148 8.77 -8.32 5.21
CA SER A 148 9.13 -7.20 6.09
C SER A 148 10.64 -6.92 6.08
N ARG A 149 11.46 -7.98 6.08
CA ARG A 149 12.93 -7.87 5.99
C ARG A 149 13.35 -7.19 4.68
N ILE A 150 12.81 -7.63 3.55
CA ILE A 150 13.14 -7.07 2.22
C ILE A 150 12.65 -5.62 2.10
N LEU A 151 11.51 -5.27 2.69
CA LEU A 151 11.04 -3.88 2.76
C LEU A 151 11.94 -2.99 3.64
N ALA A 152 12.54 -3.54 4.70
CA ALA A 152 13.55 -2.81 5.48
C ALA A 152 14.82 -2.55 4.65
N GLU A 153 15.25 -3.52 3.85
CA GLU A 153 16.37 -3.36 2.91
C GLU A 153 16.07 -2.32 1.82
N PHE A 154 14.86 -2.30 1.26
CA PHE A 154 14.40 -1.26 0.33
C PHE A 154 14.63 0.13 0.92
N ASN A 155 14.16 0.34 2.16
CA ASN A 155 14.31 1.62 2.85
C ASN A 155 15.78 1.98 3.08
N ALA A 156 16.63 1.00 3.37
CA ALA A 156 18.07 1.22 3.52
C ALA A 156 18.74 1.60 2.19
N TYR A 157 18.39 0.92 1.10
CA TYR A 157 18.94 1.14 -0.24
C TYR A 157 18.49 2.49 -0.82
N SER A 158 17.22 2.87 -0.66
CA SER A 158 16.72 4.20 -1.04
C SER A 158 17.44 5.32 -0.28
N ARG A 159 17.66 5.17 1.04
CA ARG A 159 18.47 6.14 1.81
C ARG A 159 19.94 6.16 1.38
N GLN A 160 20.50 5.03 0.97
CA GLN A 160 21.87 4.97 0.48
C GLN A 160 22.02 5.75 -0.83
N TYR A 161 21.09 5.52 -1.75
CA TYR A 161 21.00 6.27 -3.00
C TYR A 161 20.90 7.78 -2.79
N ASP A 162 20.06 8.25 -1.85
CA ASP A 162 19.99 9.66 -1.47
C ASP A 162 21.34 10.22 -1.04
N ARG A 163 22.06 9.50 -0.16
CA ARG A 163 23.36 9.93 0.35
C ARG A 163 24.42 9.99 -0.76
N GLU A 164 24.54 8.93 -1.54
CA GLU A 164 25.59 8.80 -2.57
C GLU A 164 25.36 9.73 -3.76
N SER A 165 24.10 9.93 -4.17
CA SER A 165 23.77 10.89 -5.22
C SER A 165 23.73 12.34 -4.73
N ASN A 166 23.92 12.60 -3.43
CA ASN A 166 23.70 13.89 -2.77
C ASN A 166 22.31 14.47 -3.14
N HIS A 167 21.26 13.66 -2.93
CA HIS A 167 19.88 13.97 -3.32
C HIS A 167 19.76 14.40 -4.78
N GLY A 168 20.43 13.66 -5.68
CA GLY A 168 20.44 13.90 -7.12
C GLY A 168 21.37 15.02 -7.61
N LYS A 169 22.11 15.70 -6.72
CA LYS A 169 23.05 16.77 -7.11
C LYS A 169 24.34 16.23 -7.74
N HIS A 170 24.75 15.02 -7.38
CA HIS A 170 25.96 14.40 -7.91
C HIS A 170 25.64 13.57 -9.17
N LYS A 171 25.76 14.20 -10.34
CA LYS A 171 25.29 13.65 -11.63
C LYS A 171 25.92 12.31 -12.02
N LEU A 172 27.19 12.10 -11.71
CA LEU A 172 27.88 10.84 -12.03
C LEU A 172 27.32 9.67 -11.20
N GLU A 173 27.12 9.89 -9.90
CA GLU A 173 26.53 8.87 -9.02
C GLU A 173 25.07 8.62 -9.39
N GLN A 174 24.30 9.67 -9.68
CA GLN A 174 22.94 9.56 -10.19
C GLN A 174 22.84 8.66 -11.43
N ALA A 175 23.77 8.82 -12.39
CA ALA A 175 23.82 7.99 -13.59
C ALA A 175 24.24 6.54 -13.29
N ARG A 176 25.24 6.33 -12.42
CA ARG A 176 25.66 5.00 -11.97
C ARG A 176 24.50 4.24 -11.34
N TRP A 177 23.82 4.84 -10.37
CA TRP A 177 22.66 4.27 -9.68
C TRP A 177 21.53 3.95 -10.65
N LYS A 178 21.21 4.87 -11.57
CA LYS A 178 20.19 4.61 -12.59
C LYS A 178 20.52 3.37 -13.42
N GLN A 179 21.77 3.25 -13.87
CA GLN A 179 22.20 2.10 -14.67
C GLN A 179 22.12 0.79 -13.86
N GLU A 180 22.58 0.81 -12.61
CA GLU A 180 22.54 -0.34 -11.71
C GLU A 180 21.12 -0.85 -11.48
N VAL A 181 20.18 0.04 -11.15
CA VAL A 181 18.79 -0.29 -10.89
C VAL A 181 18.10 -0.82 -12.15
N LEU A 182 18.28 -0.15 -13.30
CA LEU A 182 17.68 -0.60 -14.57
C LEU A 182 18.21 -1.96 -15.03
N ASN A 183 19.50 -2.23 -14.83
CA ASN A 183 20.07 -3.54 -15.11
C ASN A 183 19.48 -4.60 -14.18
N SER A 184 19.37 -4.28 -12.89
CA SER A 184 18.80 -5.19 -11.89
C SER A 184 17.33 -5.52 -12.18
N LEU A 185 16.54 -4.53 -12.59
CA LEU A 185 15.14 -4.74 -13.00
C LEU A 185 15.04 -5.76 -14.14
N LYS A 186 15.87 -5.64 -15.18
CA LYS A 186 15.90 -6.59 -16.31
C LYS A 186 16.32 -8.00 -15.91
N VAL A 187 17.30 -8.13 -15.01
CA VAL A 187 17.80 -9.44 -14.57
C VAL A 187 16.74 -10.21 -13.78
N VAL A 188 16.00 -9.54 -12.89
CA VAL A 188 14.98 -10.21 -12.06
C VAL A 188 13.72 -10.56 -12.87
N GLN A 189 13.48 -9.94 -14.03
CA GLN A 189 12.38 -10.30 -14.92
C GLN A 189 12.57 -11.65 -15.66
N ASN A 190 13.82 -12.12 -15.79
CA ASN A 190 14.18 -13.26 -16.64
C ASN A 190 14.52 -14.55 -15.84
N LYS A 191 14.14 -14.61 -14.57
CA LYS A 191 14.35 -15.77 -13.68
C LYS A 191 13.03 -16.20 -13.07
#